data_AF-A0A2T6B8F4-F1
#
_entry.id   AF-A0A2T6B8F4-F1
#
_cell.length_a   1.000
_cell.length_b   1.000
_cell.length_c   1.000
_cell.angle_alpha   90.00
_cell.angle_beta   90.00
_cell.angle_gamma   90.00
#
_symmetry.space_group_name_H-M   'P 1'
#
loop_
_entity.id
_entity.type
_entity.pdbx_description
1 polymer ?
#
loop_
_entity_poly.entity_id
_entity_poly.type
_entity_poly.pdbx_seq_one_letter_code
_entity_poly.pdbx_strand_id
1 'polypeptide(L)'
;MAYGKGSAKTDLKRMADLGQTPMTPEIAELRRLCLLTVQEMSQAVWPETITDPRLTGKELDQILLRVQSDASKRGLNNVWAEKMRLLAKSAVTEQWKRAQARLFGRLKHVSARAETPAKDGTRRLLNLPEVWTSRLSEADVAAIQARADPLDFPAAMSLFRDLRSGDAVLTPLQAEALRDMEAAVSARFGCPVWGDEAAIQLHLDYRCVRGGADALATALAGLASGLDRSGDGTAVVEISSHRPRGPAIRIPLRLPRPVADRHQGDPGQTVRSLVLELGPDLLRPKAVLLRQPRAPEIVGAKTVLAEDFGYANTSSMVVVRCADGVTAERVAFAGSKPGKREMKAFLETHVSGAEVEVLERAQLSGRAFLARVAEHVDRIDTLRSEIDLGHARLSRLKG
;
A
#
# COMPACT_ATOMS: atom_id res chain seq x y z
N MET A 1 -4.50 -3.34 -12.48
CA MET A 1 -5.28 -3.55 -11.23
C MET A 1 -6.75 -3.71 -11.59
N ALA A 2 -7.39 -4.80 -11.15
CA ALA A 2 -8.77 -5.17 -11.48
C ALA A 2 -9.81 -4.41 -10.63
N TYR A 3 -9.71 -3.08 -10.58
CA TYR A 3 -10.71 -2.25 -9.91
C TYR A 3 -11.77 -1.84 -10.92
N GLY A 4 -12.91 -2.55 -10.89
CA GLY A 4 -13.99 -2.48 -11.86
C GLY A 4 -14.61 -1.08 -12.06
N LYS A 5 -15.42 -0.98 -13.11
CA LYS A 5 -16.35 0.14 -13.36
C LYS A 5 -17.63 -0.06 -12.53
N GLY A 6 -18.34 1.03 -12.21
CA GLY A 6 -19.65 0.99 -11.53
C GLY A 6 -19.61 0.92 -10.00
N SER A 7 -20.69 0.38 -9.39
CA SER A 7 -20.90 0.25 -7.94
C SER A 7 -19.80 -0.55 -7.21
N ALA A 8 -19.07 -1.41 -7.92
CA ALA A 8 -17.94 -2.17 -7.38
C ALA A 8 -16.76 -1.30 -6.89
N LYS A 9 -16.75 0.01 -7.13
CA LYS A 9 -15.79 0.94 -6.51
C LYS A 9 -16.13 1.27 -5.06
N THR A 10 -17.41 1.34 -4.73
CA THR A 10 -17.90 1.68 -3.39
C THR A 10 -18.09 0.44 -2.50
N ASP A 11 -18.21 -0.74 -3.10
CA ASP A 11 -18.34 -2.00 -2.36
C ASP A 11 -17.12 -2.30 -1.49
N LEU A 12 -17.39 -2.80 -0.28
CA LEU A 12 -16.37 -3.28 0.63
C LEU A 12 -15.80 -4.58 0.10
N LYS A 13 -14.47 -4.66 0.07
CA LYS A 13 -13.72 -5.80 -0.48
C LYS A 13 -12.99 -6.48 0.65
N ARG A 14 -13.18 -7.80 0.78
CA ARG A 14 -12.45 -8.59 1.76
C ARG A 14 -11.86 -9.81 1.08
N MET A 15 -10.55 -9.99 1.25
CA MET A 15 -9.91 -11.24 0.85
C MET A 15 -10.21 -12.31 1.91
N ALA A 16 -10.63 -13.48 1.46
CA ALA A 16 -10.92 -14.64 2.30
C ALA A 16 -10.12 -15.85 1.80
N ASP A 17 -9.50 -16.58 2.72
CA ASP A 17 -8.81 -17.83 2.40
C ASP A 17 -9.81 -18.94 2.08
N LEU A 18 -9.53 -19.70 1.03
CA LEU A 18 -10.33 -20.86 0.58
C LEU A 18 -9.71 -22.19 1.03
N GLY A 19 -8.84 -22.14 2.04
CA GLY A 19 -8.06 -23.27 2.52
C GLY A 19 -6.65 -23.31 1.94
N GLN A 20 -6.02 -24.48 2.05
CA GLN A 20 -4.65 -24.72 1.63
C GLN A 20 -4.58 -26.06 0.93
N THR A 21 -3.76 -26.15 -0.11
CA THR A 21 -3.51 -27.38 -0.85
C THR A 21 -2.01 -27.62 -0.95
N PRO A 22 -1.55 -28.89 -0.89
CA PRO A 22 -0.14 -29.21 -1.13
C PRO A 22 0.34 -28.68 -2.48
N MET A 23 1.62 -28.32 -2.56
CA MET A 23 2.26 -27.99 -3.83
C MET A 23 2.38 -29.24 -4.70
N THR A 24 1.68 -29.27 -5.84
CA THR A 24 1.96 -30.27 -6.87
C THR A 24 3.25 -29.89 -7.61
N PRO A 25 3.93 -30.83 -8.29
CA PRO A 25 5.13 -30.54 -9.08
C PRO A 25 4.93 -29.38 -10.08
N GLU A 26 3.75 -29.29 -10.70
CA GLU A 26 3.43 -28.24 -11.67
C GLU A 26 3.28 -26.87 -11.04
N ILE A 27 2.71 -26.79 -9.83
CA ILE A 27 2.55 -25.51 -9.10
C ILE A 27 3.88 -25.08 -8.50
N ALA A 28 4.68 -26.04 -7.98
CA ALA A 28 6.02 -25.76 -7.49
C ALA A 28 6.91 -25.21 -8.62
N GLU A 29 6.84 -25.80 -9.81
CA GLU A 29 7.58 -25.31 -10.98
C GLU A 29 7.07 -23.96 -11.47
N LEU A 30 5.74 -23.74 -11.48
CA LEU A 30 5.17 -22.42 -11.77
C LEU A 30 5.73 -21.37 -10.80
N ARG A 31 5.75 -21.67 -9.50
CA ARG A 31 6.28 -20.77 -8.48
C ARG A 31 7.75 -20.45 -8.73
N ARG A 32 8.58 -21.47 -8.95
CA ARG A 32 10.01 -21.32 -9.20
C ARG A 32 10.28 -20.39 -10.39
N LEU A 33 9.60 -20.63 -11.51
CA LEU A 33 9.74 -19.80 -12.71
C LEU A 33 9.24 -18.36 -12.49
N CYS A 34 8.15 -18.18 -11.73
CA CYS A 34 7.64 -16.87 -11.38
C CYS A 34 8.64 -16.08 -10.52
N LEU A 35 9.21 -16.71 -9.48
CA LEU A 35 10.23 -16.11 -8.61
C LEU A 35 11.47 -15.69 -9.39
N LEU A 36 12.00 -16.58 -10.21
CA LEU A 36 13.15 -16.27 -11.07
C LEU A 36 12.86 -15.07 -11.98
N THR A 37 11.70 -15.09 -12.65
CA THR A 37 11.33 -14.06 -13.63
C THR A 37 11.09 -12.70 -12.95
N VAL A 38 10.41 -12.64 -11.81
CA VAL A 38 10.18 -11.36 -11.10
C VAL A 38 11.48 -10.78 -10.55
N GLN A 39 12.42 -11.62 -10.14
CA GLN A 39 13.74 -11.21 -9.66
C GLN A 39 14.58 -10.60 -10.79
N GLU A 40 14.67 -11.28 -11.93
CA GLU A 40 15.36 -10.77 -13.12
C GLU A 40 14.73 -9.46 -13.63
N MET A 41 13.39 -9.40 -13.66
CA MET A 41 12.67 -8.19 -14.07
C MET A 41 12.97 -7.03 -13.14
N SER A 42 12.99 -7.26 -11.82
CA SER A 42 13.25 -6.21 -10.83
C SER A 42 14.68 -5.72 -10.93
N GLN A 43 15.65 -6.61 -11.10
CA GLN A 43 17.06 -6.26 -11.32
C GLN A 43 17.27 -5.46 -12.62
N ALA A 44 16.60 -5.83 -13.70
CA ALA A 44 16.75 -5.16 -15.00
C ALA A 44 16.30 -3.69 -15.01
N VAL A 45 15.38 -3.30 -14.11
CA VAL A 45 14.88 -1.92 -14.02
C VAL A 45 15.31 -1.18 -12.76
N TRP A 46 15.96 -1.86 -11.82
CA TRP A 46 16.47 -1.21 -10.62
C TRP A 46 17.60 -0.24 -11.04
N PRO A 47 17.60 1.01 -10.54
CA PRO A 47 18.68 1.92 -10.87
C PRO A 47 20.00 1.46 -10.27
N GLU A 48 21.10 1.95 -10.84
CA GLU A 48 22.42 1.77 -10.25
C GLU A 48 22.48 2.41 -8.87
N THR A 49 21.86 3.58 -8.70
CA THR A 49 21.71 4.25 -7.41
C THR A 49 20.29 4.78 -7.19
N ILE A 50 19.90 4.89 -5.93
CA ILE A 50 18.56 5.40 -5.60
C ILE A 50 18.34 6.86 -6.02
N THR A 51 19.42 7.62 -6.27
CA THR A 51 19.40 9.06 -6.61
C THR A 51 19.28 9.33 -8.11
N ASP A 52 19.36 8.29 -8.93
CA ASP A 52 19.15 8.42 -10.37
C ASP A 52 17.69 8.83 -10.68
N PRO A 53 17.44 9.53 -11.81
CA PRO A 53 16.09 9.89 -12.22
C PRO A 53 15.21 8.65 -12.42
N ARG A 54 13.99 8.70 -11.88
CA ARG A 54 13.03 7.60 -12.05
C ARG A 54 12.62 7.46 -13.51
N LEU A 55 12.75 6.25 -14.02
CA LEU A 55 12.25 5.89 -15.35
C LEU A 55 10.74 6.12 -15.44
N THR A 56 10.29 6.63 -16.59
CA THR A 56 8.89 6.76 -16.91
C THR A 56 8.22 5.39 -17.05
N GLY A 57 6.89 5.36 -16.95
CA GLY A 57 6.13 4.12 -17.13
C GLY A 57 6.38 3.44 -18.48
N LYS A 58 6.71 4.22 -19.53
CA LYS A 58 7.01 3.74 -20.88
C LYS A 58 8.40 3.12 -20.97
N GLU A 59 9.41 3.76 -20.39
CA GLU A 59 10.79 3.24 -20.35
C GLU A 59 10.86 1.94 -19.56
N LEU A 60 10.19 1.89 -18.39
CA LEU A 60 10.06 0.66 -17.61
C LEU A 60 9.43 -0.46 -18.44
N ASP A 61 8.35 -0.18 -19.16
CA ASP A 61 7.70 -1.20 -20.00
C ASP A 61 8.60 -1.68 -21.13
N GLN A 62 9.37 -0.80 -21.77
CA GLN A 62 10.30 -1.20 -22.84
C GLN A 62 11.37 -2.17 -22.35
N ILE A 63 11.95 -1.93 -21.16
CA ILE A 63 12.95 -2.83 -20.57
C ILE A 63 12.27 -4.15 -20.19
N LEU A 64 11.17 -4.09 -19.45
CA LEU A 64 10.51 -5.27 -18.92
C LEU A 64 9.88 -6.17 -19.99
N LEU A 65 9.43 -5.61 -21.12
CA LEU A 65 8.89 -6.39 -22.25
C LEU A 65 9.98 -7.27 -22.89
N ARG A 66 11.24 -6.83 -22.88
CA ARG A 66 12.37 -7.66 -23.34
C ARG A 66 12.56 -8.86 -22.42
N VAL A 67 12.63 -8.61 -21.11
CA VAL A 67 12.75 -9.68 -20.09
C VAL A 67 11.55 -10.63 -20.14
N GLN A 68 10.33 -10.12 -20.35
CA GLN A 68 9.12 -10.93 -20.51
C GLN A 68 9.21 -11.85 -21.74
N SER A 69 9.70 -11.34 -22.87
CA SER A 69 9.91 -12.11 -24.09
C SER A 69 10.91 -13.24 -23.85
N ASP A 70 12.02 -12.95 -23.18
CA ASP A 70 13.07 -13.95 -22.92
C ASP A 70 12.66 -14.99 -21.88
N ALA A 71 11.87 -14.62 -20.87
CA ALA A 71 11.22 -15.57 -19.96
C ALA A 71 10.27 -16.51 -20.73
N SER A 72 9.53 -15.97 -21.71
CA SER A 72 8.63 -16.77 -22.55
C SER A 72 9.38 -17.75 -23.44
N LYS A 73 10.51 -17.34 -24.02
CA LYS A 73 11.40 -18.23 -24.80
C LYS A 73 12.03 -19.34 -23.95
N ARG A 74 12.30 -19.06 -22.67
CA ARG A 74 12.79 -20.05 -21.69
C ARG A 74 11.69 -20.96 -21.13
N GLY A 75 10.46 -20.84 -21.63
CA GLY A 75 9.39 -21.78 -21.35
C GLY A 75 8.39 -21.35 -20.29
N LEU A 76 8.42 -20.09 -19.80
CA LEU A 76 7.32 -19.55 -19.00
C LEU A 76 6.15 -19.13 -19.90
N ASN A 77 4.93 -19.48 -19.52
CA ASN A 77 3.75 -19.04 -20.23
C ASN A 77 3.62 -17.51 -20.14
N ASN A 78 3.36 -16.87 -21.28
CA ASN A 78 3.30 -15.42 -21.40
C ASN A 78 2.33 -14.76 -20.41
N VAL A 79 1.24 -15.44 -20.04
CA VAL A 79 0.30 -14.89 -19.02
C VAL A 79 0.99 -14.72 -17.66
N TRP A 80 1.82 -15.67 -17.26
CA TRP A 80 2.54 -15.62 -15.98
C TRP A 80 3.71 -14.64 -16.05
N ALA A 81 4.42 -14.60 -17.19
CA ALA A 81 5.46 -13.60 -17.44
C ALA A 81 4.89 -12.16 -17.38
N GLU A 82 3.71 -11.91 -17.94
CA GLU A 82 3.03 -10.62 -17.83
C GLU A 82 2.66 -10.29 -16.37
N LYS A 83 2.18 -11.26 -15.59
CA LYS A 83 1.89 -11.05 -14.16
C LYS A 83 3.15 -10.67 -13.38
N MET A 84 4.27 -11.34 -13.63
CA MET A 84 5.56 -11.01 -13.00
C MET A 84 6.04 -9.61 -13.42
N ARG A 85 5.85 -9.22 -14.68
CA ARG A 85 6.15 -7.86 -15.14
C ARG A 85 5.38 -6.80 -14.37
N LEU A 86 4.06 -7.00 -14.22
CA LEU A 86 3.21 -6.05 -13.51
C LEU A 86 3.58 -5.97 -12.02
N LEU A 87 3.93 -7.11 -11.41
CA LEU A 87 4.39 -7.19 -10.03
C LEU A 87 5.72 -6.45 -9.83
N ALA A 88 6.75 -6.78 -10.63
CA ALA A 88 8.07 -6.15 -10.60
C ALA A 88 7.97 -4.63 -10.83
N LYS A 89 7.24 -4.20 -11.87
CA LYS A 89 7.04 -2.78 -12.19
C LYS A 89 6.48 -2.01 -10.99
N SER A 90 5.43 -2.53 -10.37
CA SER A 90 4.80 -1.89 -9.21
C SER A 90 5.73 -1.87 -8.00
N ALA A 91 6.40 -2.98 -7.71
CA ALA A 91 7.29 -3.12 -6.56
C ALA A 91 8.50 -2.18 -6.67
N VAL A 92 9.20 -2.18 -7.81
CA VAL A 92 10.36 -1.33 -8.05
C VAL A 92 9.98 0.15 -8.01
N THR A 93 8.87 0.55 -8.66
CA THR A 93 8.42 1.95 -8.68
C THR A 93 8.17 2.47 -7.27
N GLU A 94 7.46 1.70 -6.44
CA GLU A 94 7.16 2.10 -5.06
C GLU A 94 8.40 2.05 -4.17
N GLN A 95 9.26 1.04 -4.31
CA GLN A 95 10.49 0.92 -3.52
C GLN A 95 11.45 2.06 -3.83
N TRP A 96 11.67 2.39 -5.11
CA TRP A 96 12.53 3.49 -5.53
C TRP A 96 11.98 4.85 -5.07
N LYS A 97 10.67 5.06 -5.20
CA LYS A 97 9.98 6.25 -4.67
C LYS A 97 10.17 6.39 -3.17
N ARG A 98 10.02 5.31 -2.40
CA ARG A 98 10.21 5.30 -0.94
C ARG A 98 11.65 5.58 -0.56
N ALA A 99 12.62 5.01 -1.28
CA ALA A 99 14.04 5.26 -1.07
C ALA A 99 14.36 6.76 -1.22
N GLN A 100 13.97 7.36 -2.34
CA GLN A 100 14.20 8.79 -2.59
C GLN A 100 13.48 9.69 -1.58
N ALA A 101 12.21 9.39 -1.27
CA ALA A 101 11.46 10.15 -0.28
C ALA A 101 12.08 10.06 1.11
N ARG A 102 12.61 8.89 1.50
CA ARG A 102 13.29 8.72 2.79
C ARG A 102 14.61 9.45 2.81
N LEU A 103 15.40 9.39 1.74
CA LEU A 103 16.66 10.13 1.62
C LEU A 103 16.42 11.64 1.70
N PHE A 104 15.44 12.14 0.95
CA PHE A 104 15.04 13.54 1.01
C PHE A 104 14.61 13.96 2.42
N GLY A 105 13.71 13.20 3.07
CA GLY A 105 13.29 13.50 4.43
C GLY A 105 14.45 13.48 5.44
N ARG A 106 15.39 12.54 5.32
CA ARG A 106 16.58 12.52 6.17
C ARG A 106 17.47 13.73 5.98
N LEU A 107 17.67 14.18 4.74
CA LEU A 107 18.41 15.40 4.44
C LEU A 107 17.72 16.64 5.02
N LYS A 108 16.40 16.77 4.83
CA LYS A 108 15.60 17.90 5.34
C LYS A 108 15.62 18.03 6.86
N HIS A 109 15.83 16.94 7.56
CA HIS A 109 15.87 16.90 9.02
C HIS A 109 17.21 16.38 9.54
N VAL A 110 18.32 16.68 8.85
CA VAL A 110 19.66 16.15 9.20
C VAL A 110 20.08 16.50 10.63
N SER A 111 19.64 17.66 11.13
CA SER A 111 19.90 18.14 12.49
C SER A 111 19.01 17.52 13.57
N ALA A 112 18.02 16.69 13.21
CA ALA A 112 17.10 16.09 14.18
C ALA A 112 17.83 15.15 15.14
N ARG A 113 17.53 15.29 16.43
CA ARG A 113 18.16 14.54 17.51
C ARG A 113 17.15 13.72 18.30
N ALA A 114 17.61 12.60 18.85
CA ALA A 114 16.81 11.79 19.78
C ALA A 114 16.37 12.63 20.98
N GLU A 115 15.11 12.48 21.39
CA GLU A 115 14.57 13.19 22.56
C GLU A 115 15.31 12.78 23.84
N THR A 116 15.58 11.48 23.97
CA THR A 116 16.29 10.91 25.12
C THR A 116 17.78 10.78 24.83
N PRO A 117 18.66 11.34 25.69
CA PRO A 117 20.10 11.14 25.56
C PRO A 117 20.53 9.68 25.70
N ALA A 118 21.66 9.32 25.10
CA ALA A 118 22.31 8.05 25.37
C ALA A 118 22.87 8.00 26.81
N LYS A 119 23.37 6.83 27.23
CA LYS A 119 23.96 6.65 28.59
C LYS A 119 25.14 7.59 28.87
N ASP A 120 25.83 8.03 27.84
CA ASP A 120 26.93 8.99 27.89
C ASP A 120 26.46 10.46 27.90
N GLY A 121 25.15 10.72 27.92
CA GLY A 121 24.55 12.06 27.88
C GLY A 121 24.41 12.66 26.48
N THR A 122 24.88 11.97 25.43
CA THR A 122 24.86 12.50 24.07
C THR A 122 23.50 12.33 23.40
N ARG A 123 22.97 13.41 22.82
CA ARG A 123 21.78 13.36 21.96
C ARG A 123 22.17 13.03 20.52
N ARG A 124 21.79 11.82 20.10
CA ARG A 124 22.18 11.23 18.82
C ARG A 124 21.47 11.86 17.64
N LEU A 125 22.19 12.03 16.54
CA LEU A 125 21.62 12.43 15.26
C LEU A 125 20.76 11.28 14.72
N LEU A 126 19.49 11.55 14.42
CA LEU A 126 18.50 10.52 14.04
C LEU A 126 18.60 10.11 12.58
N ASN A 127 18.98 11.05 11.71
CA ASN A 127 18.90 10.89 10.27
C ASN A 127 20.25 10.59 9.61
N LEU A 128 21.30 10.44 10.42
CA LEU A 128 22.64 10.00 10.02
C LEU A 128 23.01 8.70 10.74
N PRO A 129 23.92 7.87 10.18
CA PRO A 129 24.48 6.75 10.93
C PRO A 129 25.12 7.21 12.25
N GLU A 130 25.02 6.37 13.27
CA GLU A 130 25.35 6.73 14.66
C GLU A 130 26.77 7.28 14.85
N VAL A 131 27.74 6.80 14.05
CA VAL A 131 29.13 7.25 14.05
C VAL A 131 29.27 8.77 13.83
N TRP A 132 28.32 9.39 13.13
CA TRP A 132 28.36 10.83 12.82
C TRP A 132 27.94 11.71 13.99
N THR A 133 27.33 11.15 15.03
CA THR A 133 26.94 11.90 16.24
C THR A 133 28.16 12.51 16.94
N SER A 134 29.30 11.82 16.95
CA SER A 134 30.53 12.30 17.58
C SER A 134 31.53 12.91 16.59
N ARG A 135 31.41 12.60 15.29
CA ARG A 135 32.33 13.10 14.25
C ARG A 135 31.98 14.49 13.73
N LEU A 136 30.69 14.85 13.68
CA LEU A 136 30.28 16.18 13.23
C LEU A 136 30.21 17.15 14.42
N SER A 137 30.75 18.35 14.23
CA SER A 137 30.49 19.45 15.15
C SER A 137 29.08 20.02 14.96
N GLU A 138 28.58 20.79 15.93
CA GLU A 138 27.32 21.52 15.77
C GLU A 138 27.36 22.47 14.57
N ALA A 139 28.52 23.07 14.29
CA ALA A 139 28.71 23.94 13.13
C ALA A 139 28.60 23.16 11.80
N ASP A 140 29.13 21.94 11.74
CA ASP A 140 28.97 21.07 10.57
C ASP A 140 27.51 20.70 10.35
N VAL A 141 26.81 20.28 11.41
CA VAL A 141 25.38 19.90 11.33
C VAL A 141 24.53 21.10 10.90
N ALA A 142 24.78 22.28 11.46
CA ALA A 142 24.09 23.51 11.09
C ALA A 142 24.36 23.91 9.63
N ALA A 143 25.61 23.76 9.16
CA ALA A 143 25.97 24.04 7.77
C ALA A 143 25.27 23.07 6.79
N ILE A 144 25.21 21.78 7.09
CA ILE A 144 24.48 20.81 6.27
C ILE A 144 22.97 21.15 6.27
N GLN A 145 22.39 21.45 7.44
CA GLN A 145 20.97 21.81 7.56
C GLN A 145 20.64 23.08 6.76
N ALA A 146 21.42 24.15 6.91
CA ALA A 146 21.21 25.40 6.18
C ALA A 146 21.26 25.20 4.65
N ARG A 147 22.07 24.25 4.18
CA ARG A 147 22.14 23.88 2.77
C ARG A 147 20.98 22.99 2.34
N ALA A 148 20.43 22.16 3.21
CA ALA A 148 19.26 21.30 2.96
C ALA A 148 17.92 22.06 2.98
N ASP A 149 17.81 23.14 3.76
CA ASP A 149 16.59 23.92 3.95
C ASP A 149 15.98 24.51 2.67
N PRO A 150 16.74 25.09 1.73
CA PRO A 150 16.17 25.63 0.49
C PRO A 150 15.94 24.56 -0.59
N LEU A 151 16.48 23.36 -0.44
CA LEU A 151 16.40 22.34 -1.50
C LEU A 151 15.00 21.74 -1.57
N ASP A 152 14.44 21.76 -2.78
CA ASP A 152 13.31 20.94 -3.15
C ASP A 152 13.76 19.50 -3.46
N PHE A 153 12.80 18.62 -3.73
CA PHE A 153 13.10 17.20 -3.97
C PHE A 153 14.06 16.97 -5.15
N PRO A 154 13.84 17.56 -6.35
CA PRO A 154 14.79 17.44 -7.46
C PRO A 154 16.20 17.95 -7.14
N ALA A 155 16.32 19.12 -6.50
CA ALA A 155 17.62 19.71 -6.17
C ALA A 155 18.38 18.86 -5.13
N ALA A 156 17.66 18.31 -4.13
CA ALA A 156 18.24 17.40 -3.16
C ALA A 156 18.77 16.11 -3.82
N MET A 157 18.01 15.52 -4.74
CA MET A 157 18.51 14.35 -5.49
C MET A 157 19.72 14.73 -6.36
N SER A 158 19.78 15.95 -6.91
CA SER A 158 20.97 16.43 -7.62
C SER A 158 22.18 16.53 -6.72
N LEU A 159 22.04 17.11 -5.52
CA LEU A 159 23.12 17.18 -4.53
C LEU A 159 23.74 15.81 -4.26
N PHE A 160 22.91 14.77 -4.08
CA PHE A 160 23.44 13.41 -3.87
C PHE A 160 24.13 12.84 -5.12
N ARG A 161 23.67 13.18 -6.32
CA ARG A 161 24.39 12.80 -7.54
C ARG A 161 25.74 13.52 -7.63
N ASP A 162 25.80 14.79 -7.26
CA ASP A 162 27.03 15.61 -7.27
C ASP A 162 28.03 15.14 -6.19
N LEU A 163 27.55 14.57 -5.09
CA LEU A 163 28.39 13.91 -4.08
C LEU A 163 29.18 12.73 -4.68
N ARG A 164 28.66 12.05 -5.70
CA ARG A 164 29.34 10.94 -6.39
C ARG A 164 30.43 11.44 -7.32
N SER A 165 30.19 12.55 -8.03
CA SER A 165 31.19 13.18 -8.92
C SER A 165 32.24 13.99 -8.16
N GLY A 166 32.01 14.29 -6.88
CA GLY A 166 32.92 15.06 -6.02
C GLY A 166 32.68 16.59 -6.07
N ASP A 167 31.57 17.03 -6.66
CA ASP A 167 31.30 18.44 -6.98
C ASP A 167 30.22 19.08 -6.09
N ALA A 168 29.95 18.51 -4.91
CA ALA A 168 28.82 18.92 -4.07
C ALA A 168 28.99 20.27 -3.33
N VAL A 169 30.15 20.95 -3.50
CA VAL A 169 30.56 22.16 -2.74
C VAL A 169 30.26 22.00 -1.25
N LEU A 170 30.83 20.96 -0.66
CA LEU A 170 30.75 20.58 0.75
C LEU A 170 32.17 20.29 1.25
N THR A 171 32.39 20.40 2.57
CA THR A 171 33.66 19.92 3.13
C THR A 171 33.75 18.39 2.96
N PRO A 172 34.97 17.81 2.90
CA PRO A 172 35.12 16.36 2.80
C PRO A 172 34.37 15.59 3.88
N LEU A 173 34.34 16.11 5.12
CA LEU A 173 33.65 15.52 6.25
C LEU A 173 32.12 15.52 6.07
N GLN A 174 31.55 16.64 5.61
CA GLN A 174 30.12 16.76 5.34
C GLN A 174 29.69 15.86 4.16
N ALA A 175 30.52 15.82 3.11
CA ALA A 175 30.28 14.96 1.95
C ALA A 175 30.29 13.47 2.34
N GLU A 176 31.24 13.04 3.16
CA GLU A 176 31.30 11.67 3.69
C GLU A 176 30.04 11.33 4.51
N ALA A 177 29.59 12.22 5.39
CA ALA A 177 28.36 12.02 6.17
C ALA A 177 27.10 11.84 5.30
N LEU A 178 26.98 12.63 4.22
CA LEU A 178 25.85 12.50 3.31
C LEU A 178 25.94 11.25 2.42
N ARG A 179 27.13 10.82 2.00
CA ARG A 179 27.30 9.53 1.31
C ARG A 179 26.89 8.36 2.20
N ASP A 180 27.27 8.41 3.47
CA ASP A 180 26.87 7.43 4.47
C ASP A 180 25.35 7.43 4.72
N MET A 181 24.72 8.60 4.66
CA MET A 181 23.25 8.71 4.69
C MET A 181 22.62 7.99 3.49
N GLU A 182 23.11 8.25 2.28
CA GLU A 182 22.65 7.60 1.04
C GLU A 182 22.85 6.09 1.10
N ALA A 183 24.02 5.63 1.55
CA ALA A 183 24.34 4.22 1.72
C ALA A 183 23.40 3.54 2.72
N ALA A 184 23.12 4.18 3.86
CA ALA A 184 22.19 3.66 4.85
C ALA A 184 20.74 3.56 4.33
N VAL A 185 20.31 4.51 3.50
CA VAL A 185 19.00 4.45 2.85
C VAL A 185 18.99 3.37 1.77
N SER A 186 20.02 3.29 0.94
CA SER A 186 20.15 2.28 -0.12
C SER A 186 20.17 0.85 0.43
N ALA A 187 20.89 0.62 1.53
CA ALA A 187 20.92 -0.67 2.21
C ALA A 187 19.55 -1.12 2.71
N ARG A 188 18.71 -0.17 3.16
CA ARG A 188 17.35 -0.46 3.61
C ARG A 188 16.35 -0.59 2.46
N PHE A 189 16.47 0.27 1.45
CA PHE A 189 15.54 0.33 0.32
C PHE A 189 16.20 -0.16 -0.97
N GLY A 190 16.85 -1.32 -0.90
CA GLY A 190 17.44 -1.97 -2.05
C GLY A 190 16.40 -2.49 -3.04
N CYS A 191 16.89 -3.06 -4.14
CA CYS A 191 16.07 -3.73 -5.14
C CYS A 191 15.13 -4.73 -4.45
N PRO A 192 13.82 -4.75 -4.77
CA PRO A 192 12.91 -5.76 -4.23
C PRO A 192 13.44 -7.17 -4.49
N VAL A 193 13.51 -7.98 -3.42
CA VAL A 193 13.94 -9.38 -3.48
C VAL A 193 12.82 -10.28 -3.00
N TRP A 194 12.54 -11.33 -3.76
CA TRP A 194 11.67 -12.43 -3.34
C TRP A 194 12.55 -13.64 -3.05
N GLY A 195 12.85 -13.85 -1.76
CA GLY A 195 13.63 -15.02 -1.32
C GLY A 195 12.84 -16.33 -1.42
N ASP A 196 13.48 -17.44 -1.08
CA ASP A 196 12.90 -18.78 -1.17
C ASP A 196 11.67 -18.98 -0.28
N GLU A 197 11.54 -18.19 0.79
CA GLU A 197 10.37 -18.18 1.69
C GLU A 197 9.23 -17.26 1.20
N ALA A 198 9.45 -16.49 0.13
CA ALA A 198 8.49 -15.50 -0.33
C ALA A 198 7.25 -16.18 -0.95
N ALA A 199 6.08 -15.60 -0.70
CA ALA A 199 4.86 -15.98 -1.38
C ALA A 199 4.60 -15.06 -2.59
N ILE A 200 4.18 -15.65 -3.72
CA ILE A 200 3.74 -14.90 -4.90
C ILE A 200 2.22 -14.94 -5.00
N GLN A 201 1.58 -13.77 -5.10
CA GLN A 201 0.14 -13.67 -5.33
C GLN A 201 -0.17 -13.50 -6.82
N LEU A 202 -0.87 -14.47 -7.38
CA LEU A 202 -1.36 -14.47 -8.76
C LEU A 202 -2.84 -14.13 -8.78
N HIS A 203 -3.16 -12.88 -9.08
CA HIS A 203 -4.55 -12.46 -9.34
C HIS A 203 -5.03 -13.05 -10.65
N LEU A 204 -6.03 -13.94 -10.60
CA LEU A 204 -6.56 -14.60 -11.77
C LEU A 204 -7.47 -13.65 -12.56
N ASP A 205 -7.24 -13.57 -13.86
CA ASP A 205 -8.17 -13.03 -14.85
C ASP A 205 -8.47 -14.11 -15.90
N TYR A 206 -9.37 -13.82 -16.84
CA TYR A 206 -9.82 -14.82 -17.83
C TYR A 206 -8.68 -15.41 -18.68
N ARG A 207 -7.54 -14.72 -18.83
CA ARG A 207 -6.38 -15.22 -19.60
C ARG A 207 -5.59 -16.27 -18.81
N CYS A 208 -5.75 -16.26 -17.49
CA CYS A 208 -5.10 -17.20 -16.57
C CYS A 208 -5.85 -18.54 -16.51
N VAL A 209 -7.08 -18.61 -17.01
CA VAL A 209 -8.00 -19.75 -16.86
C VAL A 209 -8.27 -20.38 -18.22
N ARG A 210 -8.14 -21.71 -18.29
CA ARG A 210 -8.53 -22.47 -19.47
C ARG A 210 -10.06 -22.46 -19.61
N GLY A 211 -10.56 -22.13 -20.79
CA GLY A 211 -11.97 -21.83 -21.00
C GLY A 211 -12.34 -20.36 -20.81
N GLY A 212 -11.38 -19.49 -20.50
CA GLY A 212 -11.54 -18.04 -20.59
C GLY A 212 -12.50 -17.45 -19.55
N ALA A 213 -13.30 -16.47 -19.99
CA ALA A 213 -14.14 -15.68 -19.10
C ALA A 213 -15.27 -16.51 -18.50
N ASP A 214 -15.87 -17.40 -19.29
CA ASP A 214 -17.00 -18.23 -18.86
C ASP A 214 -16.56 -19.22 -17.78
N ALA A 215 -15.44 -19.92 -17.98
CA ALA A 215 -14.91 -20.84 -16.98
C ALA A 215 -14.58 -20.13 -15.64
N LEU A 216 -13.99 -18.93 -15.71
CA LEU A 216 -13.74 -18.13 -14.51
C LEU A 216 -15.06 -17.69 -13.84
N ALA A 217 -16.05 -17.24 -14.62
CA ALA A 217 -17.35 -16.84 -14.11
C ALA A 217 -18.09 -18.01 -13.44
N THR A 218 -18.05 -19.20 -14.04
CA THR A 218 -18.61 -20.44 -13.45
C THR A 218 -17.94 -20.77 -12.12
N ALA A 219 -16.61 -20.68 -12.04
CA ALA A 219 -15.90 -20.95 -10.78
C ALA A 219 -16.26 -19.94 -9.67
N LEU A 220 -16.39 -18.66 -10.02
CA LEU A 220 -16.83 -17.63 -9.08
C LEU A 220 -18.28 -17.86 -8.62
N ALA A 221 -19.19 -18.22 -9.54
CA ALA A 221 -20.58 -18.53 -9.22
C ALA A 221 -20.71 -19.77 -8.33
N GLY A 222 -19.94 -20.82 -8.60
CA GLY A 222 -19.88 -22.02 -7.76
C GLY A 222 -19.49 -21.70 -6.32
N LEU A 223 -18.44 -20.88 -6.12
CA LEU A 223 -18.07 -20.42 -4.78
C LEU A 223 -19.14 -19.50 -4.15
N ALA A 224 -19.76 -18.62 -4.93
CA ALA A 224 -20.78 -17.71 -4.45
C ALA A 224 -22.04 -18.44 -3.98
N SER A 225 -22.37 -19.60 -4.56
CA SER A 225 -23.50 -20.45 -4.12
C SER A 225 -23.39 -20.91 -2.65
N GLY A 226 -22.17 -20.92 -2.09
CA GLY A 226 -21.95 -21.21 -0.68
C GLY A 226 -22.31 -20.05 0.26
N LEU A 227 -22.36 -18.81 -0.25
CA LEU A 227 -22.69 -17.62 0.53
C LEU A 227 -24.21 -17.48 0.74
N ASP A 228 -25.01 -17.86 -0.24
CA ASP A 228 -26.48 -17.79 -0.21
C ASP A 228 -27.15 -19.16 0.08
N ARG A 229 -26.34 -20.21 0.34
CA ARG A 229 -26.76 -21.60 0.58
C ARG A 229 -27.55 -22.22 -0.57
N SER A 230 -27.45 -21.68 -1.78
CA SER A 230 -27.98 -22.32 -2.99
C SER A 230 -27.16 -23.54 -3.43
N GLY A 231 -25.92 -23.66 -2.95
CA GLY A 231 -25.02 -24.79 -3.23
C GLY A 231 -24.03 -25.08 -2.10
N ASP A 232 -23.04 -25.93 -2.41
CA ASP A 232 -22.04 -26.40 -1.44
C ASP A 232 -20.80 -25.47 -1.34
N GLY A 233 -20.77 -24.40 -2.14
CA GLY A 233 -19.67 -23.45 -2.19
C GLY A 233 -18.39 -24.05 -2.75
N THR A 234 -18.47 -25.04 -3.64
CA THR A 234 -17.31 -25.65 -4.30
C THR A 234 -17.16 -25.19 -5.75
N ALA A 235 -15.93 -25.20 -6.22
CA ALA A 235 -15.61 -24.97 -7.62
C ALA A 235 -14.31 -25.67 -7.99
N VAL A 236 -14.06 -25.82 -9.29
CA VAL A 236 -12.74 -26.17 -9.80
C VAL A 236 -12.34 -25.14 -10.84
N VAL A 237 -11.14 -24.60 -10.72
CA VAL A 237 -10.56 -23.72 -11.74
C VAL A 237 -9.37 -24.42 -12.39
N GLU A 238 -9.37 -24.46 -13.71
CA GLU A 238 -8.25 -24.98 -14.50
C GLU A 238 -7.41 -23.81 -14.96
N ILE A 239 -6.26 -23.59 -14.32
CA ILE A 239 -5.37 -22.49 -14.68
C ILE A 239 -4.43 -22.90 -15.82
N SER A 240 -3.96 -21.91 -16.56
CA SER A 240 -2.94 -22.06 -17.59
C SER A 240 -1.69 -22.74 -17.04
N SER A 241 -1.14 -23.69 -17.80
CA SER A 241 0.16 -24.33 -17.55
C SER A 241 1.27 -23.30 -17.28
N HIS A 242 2.28 -23.70 -16.50
CA HIS A 242 3.52 -22.92 -16.36
C HIS A 242 4.24 -22.76 -17.70
N ARG A 243 4.15 -23.74 -18.60
CA ARG A 243 4.71 -23.71 -19.96
C ARG A 243 3.69 -23.41 -21.05
N PRO A 244 4.08 -22.74 -22.15
CA PRO A 244 3.21 -22.54 -23.32
C PRO A 244 2.60 -23.85 -23.82
N ARG A 245 1.29 -23.83 -24.14
CA ARG A 245 0.53 -24.98 -24.67
C ARG A 245 0.56 -26.26 -23.80
N GLY A 246 0.99 -26.17 -22.53
CA GLY A 246 0.95 -27.31 -21.61
C GLY A 246 -0.46 -27.66 -21.10
N PRO A 247 -0.60 -28.80 -20.39
CA PRO A 247 -1.86 -29.19 -19.77
C PRO A 247 -2.26 -28.20 -18.68
N ALA A 248 -3.57 -28.01 -18.49
CA ALA A 248 -4.04 -27.11 -17.44
C ALA A 248 -3.71 -27.66 -16.06
N ILE A 249 -3.51 -26.77 -15.09
CA ILE A 249 -3.32 -27.13 -13.69
C ILE A 249 -4.68 -27.00 -13.00
N ARG A 250 -5.20 -28.11 -12.49
CA ARG A 250 -6.53 -28.17 -11.87
C ARG A 250 -6.44 -27.79 -10.40
N ILE A 251 -7.13 -26.72 -10.00
CA ILE A 251 -7.15 -26.22 -8.63
C ILE A 251 -8.56 -26.40 -8.06
N PRO A 252 -8.78 -27.33 -7.10
CA PRO A 252 -10.03 -27.44 -6.39
C PRO A 252 -10.18 -26.26 -5.41
N LEU A 253 -11.36 -25.67 -5.37
CA LEU A 253 -11.70 -24.52 -4.53
C LEU A 253 -12.90 -24.87 -3.67
N ARG A 254 -12.87 -24.43 -2.42
CA ARG A 254 -14.00 -24.56 -1.51
C ARG A 254 -14.10 -23.33 -0.63
N LEU A 255 -15.28 -22.74 -0.55
CA LEU A 255 -15.58 -21.72 0.43
C LEU A 255 -15.71 -22.38 1.82
N PRO A 256 -14.84 -22.07 2.80
CA PRO A 256 -14.93 -22.68 4.12
C PRO A 256 -16.22 -22.25 4.81
N ARG A 257 -16.90 -23.17 5.51
CA ARG A 257 -18.14 -22.87 6.26
C ARG A 257 -18.00 -21.65 7.19
N PRO A 258 -16.92 -21.49 7.99
CA PRO A 258 -16.77 -20.30 8.84
C PRO A 258 -16.68 -18.98 8.07
N VAL A 259 -16.18 -19.01 6.83
CA VAL A 259 -16.19 -17.84 5.94
C VAL A 259 -17.59 -17.60 5.43
N ALA A 260 -18.29 -18.63 4.96
CA ALA A 260 -19.68 -18.52 4.49
C ALA A 260 -20.62 -17.99 5.58
N ASP A 261 -20.55 -18.57 6.79
CA ASP A 261 -21.42 -18.23 7.92
C ASP A 261 -21.26 -16.77 8.38
N ARG A 262 -20.01 -16.27 8.43
CA ARG A 262 -19.70 -14.87 8.77
C ARG A 262 -20.33 -13.86 7.80
N HIS A 263 -20.62 -14.33 6.59
CA HIS A 263 -20.99 -13.54 5.44
C HIS A 263 -22.43 -13.84 5.00
N GLN A 264 -23.18 -14.56 5.81
CA GLN A 264 -24.55 -14.92 5.52
C GLN A 264 -25.49 -13.71 5.67
N GLY A 265 -26.41 -13.55 4.72
CA GLY A 265 -27.48 -12.55 4.79
C GLY A 265 -27.05 -11.10 4.50
N ASP A 266 -25.81 -10.88 4.06
CA ASP A 266 -25.35 -9.57 3.57
C ASP A 266 -25.91 -9.32 2.15
N PRO A 267 -26.73 -8.27 1.94
CA PRO A 267 -27.27 -7.94 0.62
C PRO A 267 -26.15 -7.67 -0.40
N GLY A 268 -26.30 -8.27 -1.59
CA GLY A 268 -25.35 -8.08 -2.70
C GLY A 268 -23.99 -8.73 -2.48
N GLN A 269 -23.84 -9.62 -1.48
CA GLN A 269 -22.59 -10.34 -1.26
C GLN A 269 -22.32 -11.34 -2.39
N THR A 270 -21.09 -11.32 -2.92
CA THR A 270 -20.67 -12.24 -3.99
C THR A 270 -19.16 -12.46 -3.99
N VAL A 271 -18.69 -13.46 -4.75
CA VAL A 271 -17.27 -13.73 -5.01
C VAL A 271 -16.88 -13.06 -6.31
N ARG A 272 -15.96 -12.07 -6.26
CA ARG A 272 -15.64 -11.25 -7.43
C ARG A 272 -14.39 -11.68 -8.18
N SER A 273 -13.38 -12.16 -7.46
CA SER A 273 -12.13 -12.57 -8.07
C SER A 273 -11.42 -13.63 -7.25
N LEU A 274 -10.49 -14.31 -7.89
CA LEU A 274 -9.64 -15.32 -7.30
C LEU A 274 -8.19 -14.86 -7.30
N VAL A 275 -7.47 -15.24 -6.26
CA VAL A 275 -6.03 -15.04 -6.10
C VAL A 275 -5.43 -16.37 -5.69
N LEU A 276 -4.35 -16.77 -6.35
CA LEU A 276 -3.55 -17.92 -5.91
C LEU A 276 -2.28 -17.40 -5.25
N GLU A 277 -2.11 -17.69 -3.97
CA GLU A 277 -0.87 -17.40 -3.26
C GLU A 277 0.02 -18.64 -3.29
N LEU A 278 1.12 -18.55 -4.02
CA LEU A 278 2.13 -19.60 -4.17
C LEU A 278 3.19 -19.43 -3.06
N GLY A 279 3.00 -20.10 -1.93
CA GLY A 279 3.98 -20.16 -0.84
C GLY A 279 5.10 -21.17 -1.09
N PRO A 280 6.09 -21.29 -0.19
CA PRO A 280 7.18 -22.27 -0.33
C PRO A 280 6.66 -23.71 -0.43
N ASP A 281 5.78 -24.10 0.50
CA ASP A 281 5.31 -25.50 0.61
C ASP A 281 3.85 -25.69 0.21
N LEU A 282 3.06 -24.61 0.24
CA LEU A 282 1.60 -24.68 0.13
C LEU A 282 1.07 -23.65 -0.87
N LEU A 283 0.08 -24.09 -1.65
CA LEU A 283 -0.78 -23.21 -2.41
C LEU A 283 -1.95 -22.77 -1.51
N ARG A 284 -2.21 -21.46 -1.46
CA ARG A 284 -3.37 -20.89 -0.76
C ARG A 284 -4.27 -20.14 -1.74
N PRO A 285 -5.36 -20.77 -2.21
CA PRO A 285 -6.36 -20.07 -2.99
C PRO A 285 -7.12 -19.09 -2.09
N LYS A 286 -7.38 -17.89 -2.60
CA LYS A 286 -8.12 -16.83 -1.92
C LYS A 286 -9.20 -16.28 -2.84
N ALA A 287 -10.31 -15.88 -2.25
CA ALA A 287 -11.39 -15.18 -2.92
C ALA A 287 -11.42 -13.72 -2.47
N VAL A 288 -11.72 -12.80 -3.38
CA VAL A 288 -12.14 -11.45 -3.01
C VAL A 288 -13.66 -11.44 -2.94
N LEU A 289 -14.18 -11.34 -1.72
CA LEU A 289 -15.59 -11.17 -1.45
C LEU A 289 -15.93 -9.69 -1.60
N LEU A 290 -17.00 -9.41 -2.34
CA LEU A 290 -17.65 -8.12 -2.34
C LEU A 290 -18.85 -8.17 -1.42
N ARG A 291 -19.05 -7.09 -0.68
CA ARG A 291 -20.31 -6.78 -0.03
C ARG A 291 -20.60 -5.30 -0.22
N GLN A 292 -21.88 -4.96 -0.31
CA GLN A 292 -22.24 -3.55 -0.24
C GLN A 292 -21.84 -3.01 1.15
N PRO A 293 -21.40 -1.74 1.24
CA PRO A 293 -21.24 -1.12 2.54
C PRO A 293 -22.61 -1.15 3.20
N ARG A 294 -22.76 -1.92 4.27
CA ARG A 294 -23.79 -1.59 5.24
C ARG A 294 -23.39 -0.21 5.75
N ALA A 295 -24.26 0.79 5.60
CA ALA A 295 -24.14 1.96 6.43
C ALA A 295 -23.99 1.41 7.87
N PRO A 296 -22.92 1.73 8.61
CA PRO A 296 -22.95 1.42 10.04
C PRO A 296 -24.29 1.94 10.54
N GLU A 297 -24.99 1.15 11.35
CA GLU A 297 -26.26 1.59 11.94
C GLU A 297 -25.95 2.79 12.83
N ILE A 298 -25.91 3.97 12.21
CA ILE A 298 -25.86 5.25 12.88
C ILE A 298 -27.21 5.50 13.55
N VAL A 299 -28.25 4.76 13.13
CA VAL A 299 -29.54 4.71 13.81
C VAL A 299 -29.31 4.32 15.27
N GLY A 300 -29.72 5.19 16.20
CA GLY A 300 -29.48 5.05 17.63
C GLY A 300 -28.14 5.62 18.13
N ALA A 301 -27.21 6.00 17.25
CA ALA A 301 -25.98 6.69 17.66
C ALA A 301 -26.34 8.05 18.26
N LYS A 302 -25.90 8.28 19.50
CA LYS A 302 -26.18 9.51 20.25
C LYS A 302 -25.17 10.62 20.00
N THR A 303 -24.03 10.31 19.40
CA THR A 303 -22.99 11.30 19.10
C THR A 303 -22.49 11.05 17.70
N VAL A 304 -22.52 12.09 16.87
CA VAL A 304 -22.11 12.02 15.46
C VAL A 304 -21.17 13.16 15.13
N LEU A 305 -20.18 12.84 14.29
CA LEU A 305 -19.26 13.80 13.72
C LEU A 305 -19.76 14.16 12.32
N ALA A 306 -20.07 15.44 12.11
CA ALA A 306 -20.36 16.00 10.81
C ALA A 306 -19.10 16.69 10.27
N GLU A 307 -18.68 16.31 9.07
CA GLU A 307 -17.54 16.89 8.38
C GLU A 307 -18.02 17.56 7.10
N ASP A 308 -17.64 18.82 6.90
CA ASP A 308 -17.78 19.52 5.63
C ASP A 308 -16.41 19.98 5.15
N PHE A 309 -15.96 19.39 4.05
CA PHE A 309 -14.76 19.81 3.34
C PHE A 309 -15.20 20.78 2.24
N GLY A 310 -15.16 22.07 2.56
CA GLY A 310 -15.53 23.11 1.61
C GLY A 310 -14.65 23.11 0.36
N TYR A 311 -15.23 23.56 -0.76
CA TYR A 311 -14.59 23.59 -2.09
C TYR A 311 -13.27 24.38 -2.19
N ALA A 312 -12.91 25.20 -1.19
CA ALA A 312 -11.79 26.14 -1.28
C ALA A 312 -11.01 26.32 0.03
N ASN A 313 -10.54 25.21 0.64
CA ASN A 313 -9.63 25.23 1.79
C ASN A 313 -10.29 25.64 3.13
N THR A 314 -11.46 25.09 3.46
CA THR A 314 -11.99 25.17 4.83
C THR A 314 -12.53 23.80 5.21
N SER A 315 -12.08 23.26 6.35
CA SER A 315 -12.67 22.07 6.96
C SER A 315 -13.50 22.51 8.15
N SER A 316 -14.80 22.22 8.10
CA SER A 316 -15.70 22.43 9.23
C SER A 316 -16.04 21.07 9.81
N MET A 317 -15.76 20.87 11.09
CA MET A 317 -16.09 19.67 11.83
C MET A 317 -16.99 20.07 12.98
N VAL A 318 -18.10 19.36 13.14
CA VAL A 318 -19.03 19.57 14.26
C VAL A 318 -19.32 18.22 14.89
N VAL A 319 -19.09 18.12 16.19
CA VAL A 319 -19.56 17.00 16.99
C VAL A 319 -20.91 17.39 17.56
N VAL A 320 -21.95 16.63 17.22
CA VAL A 320 -23.29 16.84 17.79
C VAL A 320 -23.73 15.63 18.59
N ARG A 321 -24.47 15.88 19.66
CA ARG A 321 -25.17 14.88 20.45
C ARG A 321 -26.66 14.96 20.14
N CYS A 322 -27.24 13.83 19.73
CA CYS A 322 -28.67 13.69 19.52
C CYS A 322 -29.27 13.02 20.77
N ALA A 323 -30.21 13.68 21.45
CA ALA A 323 -30.79 13.18 22.70
C ALA A 323 -31.39 11.77 22.56
N ASP A 324 -32.16 11.57 21.49
CA ASP A 324 -32.86 10.32 21.17
C ASP A 324 -32.10 9.43 20.18
N GLY A 325 -30.87 9.83 19.83
CA GLY A 325 -30.07 9.19 18.78
C GLY A 325 -30.51 9.56 17.35
N VAL A 326 -29.73 9.13 16.35
CA VAL A 326 -30.11 9.34 14.94
C VAL A 326 -31.24 8.38 14.56
N THR A 327 -32.22 8.85 13.79
CA THR A 327 -33.36 8.05 13.33
C THR A 327 -33.12 7.47 11.93
N ALA A 328 -33.78 6.36 11.61
CA ALA A 328 -33.71 5.74 10.27
C ALA A 328 -34.19 6.69 9.16
N GLU A 329 -35.17 7.54 9.44
CA GLU A 329 -35.66 8.58 8.53
C GLU A 329 -34.57 9.61 8.17
N ARG A 330 -33.84 10.12 9.17
CA ARG A 330 -32.71 11.05 8.95
C ARG A 330 -31.60 10.43 8.10
N VAL A 331 -31.31 9.14 8.30
CA VAL A 331 -30.33 8.40 7.50
C VAL A 331 -30.80 8.21 6.07
N ALA A 332 -32.05 7.78 5.88
CA ALA A 332 -32.65 7.57 4.56
C ALA A 332 -32.70 8.89 3.76
N PHE A 333 -33.08 9.99 4.41
CA PHE A 333 -33.10 11.31 3.80
C PHE A 333 -31.70 11.77 3.38
N ALA A 334 -30.68 11.65 4.24
CA ALA A 334 -29.31 12.00 3.85
C ALA A 334 -28.78 11.12 2.69
N GLY A 335 -29.13 9.83 2.70
CA GLY A 335 -28.74 8.87 1.67
C GLY A 335 -29.34 9.15 0.28
N SER A 336 -30.45 9.88 0.19
CA SER A 336 -31.08 10.27 -1.08
C SER A 336 -30.32 11.37 -1.82
N LYS A 337 -29.28 11.96 -1.19
CA LYS A 337 -28.49 13.09 -1.70
C LYS A 337 -29.37 14.31 -2.06
N PRO A 338 -30.15 14.81 -1.08
CA PRO A 338 -31.11 15.89 -1.32
C PRO A 338 -30.39 17.18 -1.74
N GLY A 339 -31.05 17.96 -2.59
CA GLY A 339 -30.58 19.29 -2.98
C GLY A 339 -30.65 20.28 -1.81
N LYS A 340 -30.00 21.45 -1.96
CA LYS A 340 -29.94 22.48 -0.89
C LYS A 340 -31.33 22.89 -0.37
N ARG A 341 -32.32 23.00 -1.25
CA ARG A 341 -33.70 23.38 -0.87
C ARG A 341 -34.40 22.31 -0.06
N GLU A 342 -34.26 21.05 -0.48
CA GLU A 342 -34.81 19.89 0.20
C GLU A 342 -34.16 19.71 1.57
N MET A 343 -32.84 19.85 1.65
CA MET A 343 -32.09 19.79 2.91
C MET A 343 -32.57 20.87 3.88
N LYS A 344 -32.75 22.12 3.41
CA LYS A 344 -33.22 23.22 4.25
C LYS A 344 -34.62 22.93 4.82
N ALA A 345 -35.56 22.53 3.95
CA ALA A 345 -36.92 22.20 4.37
C ALA A 345 -36.94 21.06 5.40
N PHE A 346 -36.12 20.02 5.19
CA PHE A 346 -36.00 18.90 6.13
C PHE A 346 -35.45 19.33 7.49
N LEU A 347 -34.40 20.15 7.52
CA LEU A 347 -33.83 20.62 8.78
C LEU A 347 -34.80 21.52 9.56
N GLU A 348 -35.64 22.32 8.88
CA GLU A 348 -36.64 23.20 9.50
C GLU A 348 -37.72 22.40 10.27
N THR A 349 -38.07 21.21 9.80
CA THR A 349 -39.12 20.37 10.41
C THR A 349 -38.60 19.23 11.28
N HIS A 350 -37.35 18.80 11.08
CA HIS A 350 -36.80 17.59 11.70
C HIS A 350 -35.62 17.85 12.65
N VAL A 351 -35.21 19.10 12.87
CA VAL A 351 -34.17 19.45 13.85
C VAL A 351 -34.64 20.62 14.70
N SER A 352 -35.13 20.33 15.91
CA SER A 352 -35.41 21.35 16.93
C SER A 352 -34.14 21.60 17.77
N GLY A 353 -33.92 22.84 18.22
CA GLY A 353 -32.74 23.21 19.02
C GLY A 353 -32.61 22.48 20.37
N ALA A 354 -33.66 21.76 20.80
CA ALA A 354 -33.66 20.95 22.03
C ALA A 354 -33.20 19.50 21.81
N GLU A 355 -33.21 18.99 20.57
CA GLU A 355 -32.91 17.59 20.25
C GLU A 355 -31.43 17.34 19.90
N VAL A 356 -30.71 18.40 19.51
CA VAL A 356 -29.33 18.31 19.03
C VAL A 356 -28.46 19.32 19.77
N GLU A 357 -27.59 18.81 20.63
CA GLU A 357 -26.58 19.58 21.35
C GLU A 357 -25.28 19.61 20.54
N VAL A 358 -24.73 20.80 20.27
CA VAL A 358 -23.41 20.93 19.64
C VAL A 358 -22.35 20.82 20.73
N LEU A 359 -21.60 19.72 20.75
CA LEU A 359 -20.55 19.48 21.75
C LEU A 359 -19.26 20.22 21.38
N GLU A 360 -18.90 20.20 20.10
CA GLU A 360 -17.68 20.81 19.60
C GLU A 360 -17.89 21.32 18.19
N ARG A 361 -17.29 22.48 17.89
CA ARG A 361 -17.22 23.03 16.53
C ARG A 361 -15.78 23.44 16.27
N ALA A 362 -15.17 22.83 15.26
CA ALA A 362 -13.89 23.25 14.72
C ALA A 362 -14.10 23.74 13.30
N GLN A 363 -13.69 24.97 13.02
CA GLN A 363 -13.58 25.46 11.65
C GLN A 363 -12.12 25.80 11.41
N LEU A 364 -11.49 25.07 10.52
CA LEU A 364 -10.09 25.22 10.18
C LEU A 364 -9.99 25.74 8.75
N SER A 365 -9.23 26.80 8.54
CA SER A 365 -8.71 27.07 7.20
C SER A 365 -7.83 25.90 6.76
N GLY A 366 -7.72 25.66 5.46
CA GLY A 366 -6.91 24.58 4.92
C GLY A 366 -5.45 24.74 5.30
N ARG A 367 -4.97 25.99 5.44
CA ARG A 367 -3.64 26.28 5.98
C ARG A 367 -3.49 25.85 7.44
N ALA A 368 -4.47 26.17 8.30
CA ALA A 368 -4.44 25.77 9.71
C ALA A 368 -4.62 24.25 9.90
N PHE A 369 -5.47 23.63 9.08
CA PHE A 369 -5.65 22.18 9.03
C PHE A 369 -4.35 21.48 8.62
N LEU A 370 -3.73 21.91 7.52
CA LEU A 370 -2.45 21.38 7.07
C LEU A 370 -1.31 21.64 8.06
N ALA A 371 -1.33 22.77 8.78
CA ALA A 371 -0.35 23.05 9.84
C ALA A 371 -0.48 22.08 11.02
N ARG A 372 -1.70 21.75 11.44
CA ARG A 372 -1.93 20.71 12.48
C ARG A 372 -1.54 19.32 12.00
N VAL A 373 -1.83 19.00 10.74
CA VAL A 373 -1.35 17.76 10.13
C VAL A 373 0.18 17.74 10.12
N ALA A 374 0.83 18.84 9.74
CA ALA A 374 2.29 18.96 9.73
C ALA A 374 2.91 18.74 11.13
N GLU A 375 2.32 19.33 12.18
CA GLU A 375 2.76 19.12 13.58
C GLU A 375 2.76 17.63 13.96
N HIS A 376 1.72 16.90 13.58
CA HIS A 376 1.65 15.45 13.83
C HIS A 376 2.57 14.64 12.92
N VAL A 377 2.77 15.09 11.67
CA VAL A 377 3.71 14.46 10.73
C VAL A 377 5.13 14.52 11.25
N ASP A 378 5.59 15.65 11.80
CA ASP A 378 6.93 15.79 12.37
C ASP A 378 7.18 14.79 13.52
N ARG A 379 6.16 14.62 14.38
CA ARG A 379 6.21 13.62 15.47
C ARG A 379 6.26 12.20 14.92
N ILE A 380 5.45 11.87 13.93
CA ILE A 380 5.44 10.55 13.28
C ILE A 380 6.79 10.27 12.60
N ASP A 381 7.37 11.26 11.92
CA ASP A 381 8.66 11.12 11.25
C ASP A 381 9.81 10.92 12.24
N THR A 382 9.77 11.61 13.38
CA THR A 382 10.70 11.41 14.50
C THR A 382 10.63 9.97 15.03
N LEU A 383 9.43 9.49 15.38
CA LEU A 383 9.22 8.12 15.84
C LEU A 383 9.69 7.08 14.82
N ARG A 384 9.41 7.31 13.53
CA ARG A 384 9.88 6.44 12.45
C ARG A 384 11.40 6.40 12.37
N SER A 385 12.08 7.55 12.51
CA SER A 385 13.54 7.60 12.54
C SER A 385 14.15 6.92 13.77
N GLU A 386 13.52 7.04 14.95
CA GLU A 386 13.95 6.31 16.15
C GLU A 386 13.83 4.79 15.99
N ILE A 387 12.71 4.32 15.43
CA ILE A 387 12.49 2.89 15.14
C ILE A 387 13.56 2.37 14.17
N ASP A 388 13.88 3.13 13.11
CA ASP A 388 14.93 2.76 12.16
C ASP A 388 16.30 2.62 12.82
N LEU A 389 16.64 3.57 13.67
CA LEU A 389 17.91 3.58 14.40
C LEU A 389 17.99 2.41 15.39
N GLY A 390 16.86 2.06 16.01
CA GLY A 390 16.69 0.84 16.81
C GLY A 390 16.94 -0.43 15.99
N HIS A 391 16.33 -0.56 14.81
CA HIS A 391 16.56 -1.70 13.92
C HIS A 391 18.02 -1.82 13.47
N ALA A 392 18.67 -0.72 13.10
CA ALA A 392 20.08 -0.73 12.70
C ALA A 392 21.02 -1.17 13.84
N ARG A 393 20.67 -0.91 15.10
CA ARG A 393 21.39 -1.45 16.26
C ARG A 393 21.15 -2.94 16.45
N LEU A 394 19.89 -3.35 16.37
CA LEU A 394 19.53 -4.77 16.50
C LEU A 394 20.23 -5.61 15.44
N SER A 395 20.34 -5.13 14.20
CA SER A 395 21.10 -5.81 13.15
C SER A 395 22.58 -5.94 13.51
N ARG A 396 23.23 -4.88 13.99
CA ARG A 396 24.63 -4.92 14.45
C ARG A 396 24.88 -5.89 15.61
N LEU A 397 23.90 -6.04 16.50
CA LEU A 397 23.99 -6.97 17.62
C LEU A 397 23.71 -8.42 17.23
N LYS A 398 23.01 -8.65 16.11
CA LYS A 398 22.65 -9.99 15.63
C LYS A 398 23.72 -10.63 14.74
N GLY A 399 24.71 -9.85 14.26
CA GLY A 399 25.76 -10.32 13.36
C GLY A 399 25.27 -10.37 11.93
#